data_AF-A0A972G697-F1
#
_entry.id   AF-A0A972G697-F1
#
_cell.length_a   1.000
_cell.length_b   1.000
_cell.length_c   1.000
_cell.angle_alpha   90.00
_cell.angle_beta   90.00
_cell.angle_gamma   90.00
#
_symmetry.space_group_name_H-M   'P 1'
#
loop_
_entity.id
_entity.type
_entity.pdbx_description
1 polymer ?
#
loop_
_entity_poly.entity_id
_entity_poly.type
_entity_poly.pdbx_seq_one_letter_code
_entity_poly.pdbx_strand_id
1 'polypeptide(L)'
;MKNQVQLIAYEDRLSGGGLVQLHRLIDGPLKGLFGGIHILPFFHPIDGADAGFDPIDHGLVDSRLGSWADIQALSWDIDVMADLIVNHISTKSPQFLDYLIQGDDSRYHGLFLTMASVFPRGSTEADLLRIYRPRPGLPFTPITLRNGQKHILWTTFTAQQVDIDVRRPQGKAYLRSILQTFREGGVSMIRLDAVGYAIKKPGTSCFMIPETFEFIDEIANYAKSLGIEVLAEVHLHFCQQIEIAQRVDRVYDFALPPLILHAFFNQTASYVKQWLAISPRNAITVLDTHDGIGVIDIGADATDPIGRSGLISPEQIDALVKAIHERSGGQSREATGVAASNLDLYQVNCTYYDALGRCDRDYLLARAIQFFAPGIPQVYYVGLLAGENNMHLLEQTHVGRDINRHYYTCDEVEQALNKPVVQDLCRLIRFRKTHPAFNGNFTLQDTEDDLLGMRWDYADEWAQLRIDFRDVTYELSYGNNGQVKDFAVMKHSENATSVPYNV
;
A
#
# COMPACT_ATOMS: atom_id res chain seq x y z
N MET A 1 8.81 14.56 4.67
CA MET A 1 8.46 13.53 5.67
C MET A 1 9.67 13.12 6.47
N LYS A 2 9.48 12.95 7.77
CA LYS A 2 10.54 12.48 8.69
C LYS A 2 10.84 11.00 8.41
N ASN A 3 12.10 10.60 8.58
CA ASN A 3 12.53 9.19 8.53
C ASN A 3 12.12 8.42 9.81
N GLN A 4 10.81 8.36 10.04
CA GLN A 4 10.19 7.80 11.24
C GLN A 4 9.07 6.84 10.82
N VAL A 5 8.79 5.86 11.67
CA VAL A 5 7.72 4.88 11.42
C VAL A 5 6.38 5.59 11.25
N GLN A 6 5.60 5.15 10.27
CA GLN A 6 4.27 5.66 9.95
C GLN A 6 3.21 4.60 10.19
N LEU A 7 1.99 5.03 10.51
CA LEU A 7 0.81 4.15 10.61
C LEU A 7 0.03 4.20 9.29
N ILE A 8 -0.51 3.08 8.82
CA ILE A 8 -1.56 3.07 7.79
C ILE A 8 -2.86 2.63 8.47
N ALA A 9 -3.93 3.41 8.37
CA ALA A 9 -5.21 3.07 8.99
C ALA A 9 -6.40 3.62 8.22
N TYR A 10 -7.52 2.90 8.29
CA TYR A 10 -8.83 3.50 8.11
C TYR A 10 -9.26 4.14 9.44
N GLU A 11 -9.72 5.37 9.36
CA GLU A 11 -10.16 6.20 10.49
C GLU A 11 -11.42 5.68 11.18
N ASP A 12 -12.29 4.95 10.47
CA ASP A 12 -13.46 4.27 11.05
C ASP A 12 -13.12 2.88 11.59
N ARG A 13 -12.10 2.19 11.04
CA ARG A 13 -11.77 0.81 11.44
C ARG A 13 -10.78 0.72 12.60
N LEU A 14 -10.00 1.76 12.86
CA LEU A 14 -9.14 1.85 14.03
C LEU A 14 -9.81 2.75 15.07
N SER A 15 -10.55 2.13 16.01
CA SER A 15 -11.33 2.71 17.14
C SER A 15 -12.84 2.92 16.91
N GLY A 16 -13.35 2.86 15.67
CA GLY A 16 -14.78 3.05 15.39
C GLY A 16 -15.26 4.50 15.45
N GLY A 17 -14.39 5.47 15.75
CA GLY A 17 -14.79 6.83 16.14
C GLY A 17 -14.41 7.96 15.19
N GLY A 18 -13.94 7.65 13.98
CA GLY A 18 -13.53 8.66 12.99
C GLY A 18 -12.27 9.44 13.39
N LEU A 19 -12.06 10.59 12.77
CA LEU A 19 -10.80 11.35 12.83
C LEU A 19 -10.46 11.86 14.24
N VAL A 20 -11.46 12.28 15.01
CA VAL A 20 -11.25 12.77 16.39
C VAL A 20 -10.76 11.64 17.30
N GLN A 21 -11.35 10.46 17.18
CA GLN A 21 -10.94 9.32 18.01
C GLN A 21 -9.59 8.77 17.56
N LEU A 22 -9.31 8.75 16.26
CA LEU A 22 -7.99 8.44 15.72
C LEU A 22 -6.93 9.39 16.30
N HIS A 23 -7.19 10.70 16.32
CA HIS A 23 -6.26 11.68 16.91
C HIS A 23 -6.04 11.43 18.40
N ARG A 24 -7.09 11.10 19.17
CA ARG A 24 -6.96 10.70 20.59
C ARG A 24 -6.11 9.45 20.79
N LEU A 25 -6.19 8.47 19.89
CA LEU A 25 -5.33 7.30 19.96
C LEU A 25 -3.86 7.68 19.74
N ILE A 26 -3.59 8.54 18.75
CA ILE A 26 -2.25 9.05 18.44
C ILE A 26 -1.67 9.87 19.60
N ASP A 27 -2.46 10.73 20.26
CA ASP A 27 -1.99 11.53 21.39
C ASP A 27 -2.01 10.78 22.74
N GLY A 28 -2.69 9.63 22.80
CA GLY A 28 -2.85 8.80 23.99
C GLY A 28 -2.09 7.46 23.90
N PRO A 29 -2.79 6.31 23.76
CA PRO A 29 -2.14 4.99 23.79
C PRO A 29 -1.00 4.78 22.79
N LEU A 30 -1.05 5.42 21.63
CA LEU A 30 -0.03 5.32 20.57
C LEU A 30 1.00 6.46 20.60
N LYS A 31 0.97 7.31 21.64
CA LYS A 31 1.82 8.50 21.74
C LYS A 31 3.28 8.15 21.59
N GLY A 32 3.93 8.89 20.69
CA GLY A 32 5.36 8.78 20.43
C GLY A 32 5.75 7.59 19.55
N LEU A 33 4.83 6.72 19.12
CA LEU A 33 5.16 5.60 18.22
C LEU A 33 5.41 6.05 16.79
N PHE A 34 4.54 6.90 16.25
CA PHE A 34 4.58 7.27 14.83
C PHE A 34 5.08 8.70 14.62
N GLY A 35 5.69 8.94 13.46
CA GLY A 35 6.05 10.27 12.95
C GLY A 35 5.09 10.78 11.88
N GLY A 36 4.26 9.89 11.33
CA GLY A 36 3.23 10.21 10.36
C GLY A 36 2.16 9.13 10.27
N ILE A 37 1.10 9.41 9.54
CA ILE A 37 -0.02 8.50 9.29
C ILE A 37 -0.51 8.63 7.85
N HIS A 38 -0.71 7.50 7.19
CA HIS A 38 -1.51 7.38 5.99
C HIS A 38 -2.93 7.05 6.41
N ILE A 39 -3.81 8.04 6.26
CA ILE A 39 -5.25 7.87 6.41
C ILE A 39 -5.77 7.40 5.07
N LEU A 40 -6.31 6.19 5.03
CA LEU A 40 -6.94 5.63 3.84
C LEU A 40 -8.14 6.48 3.41
N PRO A 41 -8.73 6.27 2.22
CA PRO A 41 -9.69 7.23 1.65
C PRO A 41 -10.87 7.55 2.58
N PHE A 42 -10.84 8.76 3.17
CA PHE A 42 -11.81 9.31 4.11
C PHE A 42 -12.86 10.21 3.44
N PHE A 43 -12.90 10.21 2.10
CA PHE A 43 -13.72 11.10 1.29
C PHE A 43 -15.17 10.63 1.24
N HIS A 44 -16.09 11.53 0.90
CA HIS A 44 -17.50 11.16 0.81
C HIS A 44 -17.81 10.32 -0.45
N PRO A 45 -18.39 9.10 -0.34
CA PRO A 45 -18.55 8.28 0.86
C PRO A 45 -17.45 7.22 1.03
N ILE A 46 -17.15 6.86 2.28
CA ILE A 46 -16.18 5.81 2.64
C ILE A 46 -16.67 4.37 2.43
N ASP A 47 -17.97 4.18 2.30
CA ASP A 47 -18.64 2.87 2.13
C ASP A 47 -19.28 2.76 0.74
N GLY A 48 -18.60 3.34 -0.26
CA GLY A 48 -18.92 3.17 -1.66
C GLY A 48 -18.65 1.75 -2.17
N ALA A 49 -18.59 1.61 -3.50
CA ALA A 49 -18.31 0.34 -4.16
C ALA A 49 -16.93 -0.24 -3.81
N ASP A 50 -15.98 0.58 -3.35
CA ASP A 50 -14.61 0.14 -3.08
C ASP A 50 -14.02 0.83 -1.84
N ALA A 51 -14.77 0.84 -0.72
CA ALA A 51 -14.29 1.29 0.59
C ALA A 51 -13.57 2.66 0.58
N GLY A 52 -14.16 3.64 -0.14
CA GLY A 52 -13.66 5.01 -0.22
C GLY A 52 -12.84 5.33 -1.48
N PHE A 53 -12.44 4.31 -2.26
CA PHE A 53 -11.75 4.50 -3.56
C PHE A 53 -12.69 4.89 -4.71
N ASP A 54 -13.99 5.04 -4.47
CA ASP A 54 -14.97 5.57 -5.42
C ASP A 54 -15.65 6.86 -4.93
N PRO A 55 -14.89 7.90 -4.59
CA PRO A 55 -15.43 9.10 -3.97
C PRO A 55 -16.39 9.84 -4.91
N ILE A 56 -17.51 10.27 -4.32
CA ILE A 56 -18.45 11.20 -4.93
C ILE A 56 -17.83 12.60 -4.97
N ASP A 57 -17.14 12.98 -3.90
CA ASP A 57 -16.43 14.26 -3.81
C ASP A 57 -15.13 14.10 -3.00
N HIS A 58 -14.00 14.23 -3.69
CA HIS A 58 -12.66 14.19 -3.06
C HIS A 58 -12.35 15.44 -2.24
N GLY A 59 -13.08 16.54 -2.45
CA GLY A 59 -12.94 17.76 -1.69
C GLY A 59 -13.62 17.71 -0.33
N LEU A 60 -14.42 16.68 -0.05
CA LEU A 60 -15.20 16.56 1.17
C LEU A 60 -14.82 15.31 1.96
N VAL A 61 -14.47 15.52 3.23
CA VAL A 61 -14.41 14.44 4.23
C VAL A 61 -15.81 13.90 4.46
N ASP A 62 -15.97 12.58 4.58
CA ASP A 62 -17.25 12.00 4.93
C ASP A 62 -17.70 12.49 6.32
N SER A 63 -18.89 13.08 6.39
CA SER A 63 -19.42 13.68 7.61
C SER A 63 -19.54 12.72 8.80
N ARG A 64 -19.55 11.40 8.56
CA ARG A 64 -19.53 10.38 9.63
C ARG A 64 -18.19 10.30 10.35
N LEU A 65 -17.12 10.75 9.70
CA LEU A 65 -15.75 10.66 10.19
C LEU A 65 -15.25 11.95 10.84
N GLY A 66 -15.76 13.09 10.37
CA GLY A 66 -15.34 14.41 10.81
C GLY A 66 -15.25 15.40 9.65
N SER A 67 -14.21 16.22 9.68
CA SER A 67 -14.00 17.33 8.76
C SER A 67 -12.52 17.56 8.44
N TRP A 68 -12.25 18.42 7.46
CA TRP A 68 -10.88 18.87 7.18
C TRP A 68 -10.22 19.56 8.38
N ALA A 69 -10.99 20.15 9.30
CA ALA A 69 -10.45 20.75 10.52
C ALA A 69 -9.83 19.69 11.45
N ASP A 70 -10.41 18.49 11.49
CA ASP A 70 -9.89 17.37 12.30
C ASP A 70 -8.58 16.82 11.71
N ILE A 71 -8.50 16.74 10.37
CA ILE A 71 -7.25 16.39 9.66
C ILE A 71 -6.17 17.45 9.92
N GLN A 72 -6.54 18.72 9.83
CA GLN A 72 -5.63 19.82 10.09
C GLN A 72 -5.12 19.80 11.54
N ALA A 73 -5.99 19.53 12.52
CA ALA A 73 -5.58 19.37 13.92
C ALA A 73 -4.59 18.21 14.10
N LEU A 74 -4.85 17.05 13.49
CA LEU A 74 -3.92 15.91 13.52
C LEU A 74 -2.56 16.23 12.86
N SER A 75 -2.57 17.02 11.78
CA SER A 75 -1.36 17.42 11.04
C SER A 75 -0.38 18.28 11.84
N TRP A 76 -0.82 18.88 12.96
CA TRP A 76 0.06 19.63 13.85
C TRP A 76 0.97 18.73 14.68
N ASP A 77 0.56 17.49 14.93
CA ASP A 77 1.30 16.54 15.76
C ASP A 77 2.14 15.56 14.94
N ILE A 78 1.62 15.09 13.80
CA ILE A 78 2.28 14.10 12.94
C ILE A 78 2.07 14.42 11.45
N ASP A 79 2.98 13.94 10.61
CA ASP A 79 2.88 14.13 9.16
C ASP A 79 1.68 13.31 8.60
N VAL A 80 0.76 13.94 7.85
CA VAL A 80 -0.42 13.26 7.27
C VAL A 80 -0.18 12.93 5.79
N MET A 81 -0.52 11.70 5.40
CA MET A 81 -0.62 11.21 4.04
C MET A 81 -2.07 10.88 3.70
N ALA A 82 -2.50 11.27 2.49
CA ALA A 82 -3.81 10.95 1.94
C ALA A 82 -3.70 10.39 0.52
N ASP A 83 -4.69 9.63 0.08
CA ASP A 83 -4.77 9.17 -1.31
C ASP A 83 -5.24 10.29 -2.25
N LEU A 84 -4.54 10.45 -3.37
CA LEU A 84 -5.03 11.15 -4.55
C LEU A 84 -5.44 10.12 -5.59
N ILE A 85 -6.73 9.84 -5.70
CA ILE A 85 -7.29 8.93 -6.70
C ILE A 85 -7.34 9.66 -8.04
N VAL A 86 -6.24 9.52 -8.81
CA VAL A 86 -6.04 10.27 -10.05
C VAL A 86 -6.77 9.67 -11.25
N ASN A 87 -7.13 8.38 -11.19
CA ASN A 87 -7.61 7.65 -12.36
C ASN A 87 -9.10 7.85 -12.62
N HIS A 88 -9.91 7.96 -11.57
CA HIS A 88 -11.36 7.82 -11.69
C HIS A 88 -12.13 8.56 -10.58
N ILE A 89 -13.45 8.67 -10.76
CA ILE A 89 -14.39 9.28 -9.81
C ILE A 89 -15.71 8.51 -9.83
N SER A 90 -16.54 8.63 -8.78
CA SER A 90 -17.87 8.04 -8.76
C SER A 90 -18.78 8.55 -9.89
N THR A 91 -19.58 7.67 -10.47
CA THR A 91 -20.73 8.01 -11.33
C THR A 91 -21.84 8.75 -10.59
N LYS A 92 -21.78 8.85 -9.26
CA LYS A 92 -22.67 9.70 -8.45
C LYS A 92 -22.09 11.11 -8.19
N SER A 93 -20.89 11.40 -8.70
CA SER A 93 -20.25 12.71 -8.53
C SER A 93 -21.04 13.84 -9.18
N PRO A 94 -21.04 15.05 -8.60
CA PRO A 94 -21.68 16.22 -9.20
C PRO A 94 -21.22 16.49 -10.64
N GLN A 95 -19.94 16.23 -10.93
CA GLN A 95 -19.32 16.38 -12.24
C GLN A 95 -19.95 15.43 -13.26
N PHE A 96 -20.09 14.15 -12.90
CA PHE A 96 -20.64 13.15 -13.81
C PHE A 96 -22.16 13.29 -13.97
N LEU A 97 -22.88 13.66 -12.90
CA LEU A 97 -24.31 13.93 -12.98
C LEU A 97 -24.63 15.12 -13.88
N ASP A 98 -23.82 16.19 -13.85
CA ASP A 98 -23.95 17.32 -14.77
C ASP A 98 -23.68 16.89 -16.22
N TYR A 99 -22.62 16.11 -16.47
CA TYR A 99 -22.34 15.53 -17.78
C TYR A 99 -23.48 14.60 -18.27
N LEU A 100 -24.07 13.80 -17.38
CA LEU A 100 -25.18 12.92 -17.70
C LEU A 100 -26.42 13.70 -18.17
N ILE A 101 -26.65 14.89 -17.60
CA ILE A 101 -27.79 15.76 -17.90
C ILE A 101 -27.56 16.59 -19.17
N GLN A 102 -26.39 17.23 -19.27
CA GLN A 102 -26.09 18.23 -20.31
C GLN A 102 -25.31 17.67 -21.51
N GLY A 103 -24.70 16.49 -21.38
CA GLY A 103 -23.85 15.90 -22.42
C GLY A 103 -22.71 16.83 -22.82
N ASP A 104 -22.59 17.12 -24.11
CA ASP A 104 -21.53 17.96 -24.67
C ASP A 104 -21.59 19.44 -24.21
N ASP A 105 -22.76 19.90 -23.75
CA ASP A 105 -22.94 21.25 -23.21
C ASP A 105 -22.48 21.37 -21.74
N SER A 106 -22.12 20.25 -21.09
CA SER A 106 -21.60 20.24 -19.73
C SER A 106 -20.26 20.95 -19.64
N ARG A 107 -20.05 21.74 -18.58
CA ARG A 107 -18.71 22.29 -18.28
C ARG A 107 -17.66 21.21 -18.00
N TYR A 108 -18.11 20.00 -17.68
CA TYR A 108 -17.28 18.81 -17.44
C TYR A 108 -17.18 17.92 -18.68
N HIS A 109 -17.72 18.32 -19.83
CA HIS A 109 -17.43 17.64 -21.09
C HIS A 109 -15.92 17.61 -21.32
N GLY A 110 -15.38 16.43 -21.62
CA GLY A 110 -13.95 16.17 -21.72
C GLY A 110 -13.25 15.81 -20.40
N LEU A 111 -13.95 15.78 -19.26
CA LEU A 111 -13.43 15.19 -18.03
C LEU A 111 -13.46 13.67 -18.08
N PHE A 112 -14.48 13.06 -18.68
CA PHE A 112 -14.69 11.61 -18.64
C PHE A 112 -14.19 10.93 -19.92
N LEU A 113 -13.46 9.82 -19.77
CA LEU A 113 -13.01 9.02 -20.89
C LEU A 113 -14.16 8.18 -21.47
N THR A 114 -14.25 8.19 -22.79
CA THR A 114 -15.14 7.31 -23.55
C THR A 114 -14.32 6.46 -24.52
N MET A 115 -14.88 5.34 -24.97
CA MET A 115 -14.27 4.54 -26.03
C MET A 115 -13.98 5.38 -27.27
N ALA A 116 -14.87 6.32 -27.62
CA ALA A 116 -14.70 7.20 -28.76
C ALA A 116 -13.62 8.29 -28.55
N SER A 117 -13.40 8.76 -27.31
CA SER A 117 -12.35 9.74 -27.02
C SER A 117 -10.96 9.12 -27.11
N VAL A 118 -10.82 7.85 -26.71
CA VAL A 118 -9.55 7.10 -26.84
C VAL A 118 -9.36 6.59 -28.27
N PHE A 119 -10.41 6.02 -28.88
CA PHE A 119 -10.38 5.41 -30.21
C PHE A 119 -11.26 6.19 -31.22
N PRO A 120 -10.87 7.41 -31.64
CA PRO A 120 -11.70 8.26 -32.50
C PRO A 120 -11.91 7.70 -33.91
N ARG A 121 -11.08 6.72 -34.33
CA ARG A 121 -11.18 6.02 -35.63
C ARG A 121 -11.76 4.61 -35.49
N GLY A 122 -12.36 4.29 -34.34
CA GLY A 122 -12.73 2.93 -33.96
C GLY A 122 -11.55 2.13 -33.40
N SER A 123 -11.85 0.97 -32.83
CA SER A 123 -10.88 0.02 -32.28
C SER A 123 -10.99 -1.32 -32.99
N THR A 124 -9.87 -2.02 -33.16
CA THR A 124 -9.85 -3.43 -33.57
C THR A 124 -9.89 -4.35 -32.35
N GLU A 125 -10.18 -5.64 -32.54
CA GLU A 125 -10.07 -6.63 -31.46
C GLU A 125 -8.66 -6.67 -30.86
N ALA A 126 -7.63 -6.55 -31.71
CA ALA A 126 -6.23 -6.50 -31.27
C ALA A 126 -5.92 -5.28 -30.39
N ASP A 127 -6.55 -4.13 -30.64
CA ASP A 127 -6.43 -2.95 -29.78
C ASP A 127 -7.03 -3.22 -28.39
N LEU A 128 -8.22 -3.83 -28.36
CA LEU A 128 -8.95 -4.09 -27.12
C LEU A 128 -8.27 -5.17 -26.26
N LEU A 129 -7.73 -6.21 -26.89
CA LEU A 129 -7.01 -7.30 -26.20
C LEU A 129 -5.64 -6.86 -25.67
N ARG A 130 -5.07 -5.77 -26.18
CA ARG A 130 -3.80 -5.22 -25.69
C ARG A 130 -3.94 -4.48 -24.37
N ILE A 131 -5.12 -3.97 -24.04
CA ILE A 131 -5.38 -3.21 -22.82
C ILE A 131 -5.09 -4.11 -21.61
N TYR A 132 -4.22 -3.63 -20.71
CA TYR A 132 -3.95 -4.28 -19.44
C TYR A 132 -5.16 -4.13 -18.51
N ARG A 133 -5.48 -5.18 -17.76
CA ARG A 133 -6.72 -5.26 -16.98
C ARG A 133 -6.50 -5.91 -15.63
N PRO A 134 -6.95 -5.28 -14.53
CA PRO A 134 -6.93 -5.92 -13.22
C PRO A 134 -8.05 -6.97 -13.08
N ARG A 135 -9.17 -6.79 -13.82
CA ARG A 135 -10.35 -7.66 -13.76
C ARG A 135 -10.68 -8.36 -15.10
N PRO A 136 -11.46 -9.46 -15.07
CA PRO A 136 -12.05 -10.04 -16.29
C PRO A 136 -12.97 -9.06 -17.03
N GLY A 137 -13.05 -9.19 -18.35
CA GLY A 137 -13.91 -8.36 -19.21
C GLY A 137 -13.25 -7.07 -19.73
N LEU A 138 -13.89 -6.34 -20.64
CA LEU A 138 -13.36 -5.07 -21.15
C LEU A 138 -13.62 -3.92 -20.16
N PRO A 139 -12.76 -2.88 -20.10
CA PRO A 139 -12.90 -1.77 -19.16
C PRO A 139 -13.93 -0.74 -19.66
N PHE A 140 -15.13 -1.20 -19.97
CA PHE A 140 -16.16 -0.39 -20.61
C PHE A 140 -17.53 -0.55 -19.97
N THR A 141 -18.28 0.54 -19.86
CA THR A 141 -19.66 0.53 -19.39
C THR A 141 -20.54 1.38 -20.31
N PRO A 142 -21.60 0.81 -20.91
CA PRO A 142 -22.52 1.57 -21.74
C PRO A 142 -23.40 2.48 -20.87
N ILE A 143 -23.61 3.72 -21.31
CA ILE A 143 -24.50 4.67 -20.67
C ILE A 143 -25.44 5.30 -21.70
N THR A 144 -26.57 5.81 -21.22
CA THR A 144 -27.46 6.67 -22.00
C THR A 144 -27.57 8.02 -21.28
N LEU A 145 -27.15 9.09 -21.95
CA LEU A 145 -27.31 10.46 -21.45
C LEU A 145 -28.79 10.86 -21.46
N ARG A 146 -29.13 11.92 -20.71
CA ARG A 146 -30.52 12.39 -20.62
C ARG A 146 -31.09 12.86 -21.95
N ASN A 147 -30.24 13.34 -22.85
CA ASN A 147 -30.61 13.72 -24.22
C ASN A 147 -30.81 12.51 -25.17
N GLY A 148 -30.64 11.27 -24.68
CA GLY A 148 -30.81 10.02 -25.43
C GLY A 148 -29.56 9.51 -26.14
N GLN A 149 -28.46 10.28 -26.15
CA GLN A 149 -27.19 9.83 -26.71
C GLN A 149 -26.63 8.65 -25.92
N LYS A 150 -26.06 7.68 -26.64
CA LYS A 150 -25.42 6.50 -26.03
C LYS A 150 -23.91 6.63 -26.13
N HIS A 151 -23.24 6.42 -25.02
CA HIS A 151 -21.78 6.39 -24.96
C HIS A 151 -21.31 5.09 -24.30
N ILE A 152 -20.07 4.72 -24.59
CA ILE A 152 -19.35 3.68 -23.87
C ILE A 152 -18.28 4.38 -23.05
N LEU A 153 -18.44 4.44 -21.74
CA LEU A 153 -17.47 5.01 -20.81
C LEU A 153 -16.31 4.05 -20.60
N TRP A 154 -15.13 4.60 -20.32
CA TRP A 154 -14.02 3.83 -19.77
C TRP A 154 -14.20 3.64 -18.26
N THR A 155 -14.15 2.39 -17.82
CA THR A 155 -14.29 1.98 -16.42
C THR A 155 -13.29 0.87 -16.11
N THR A 156 -12.11 1.25 -15.62
CA THR A 156 -11.00 0.32 -15.35
C THR A 156 -11.37 -0.67 -14.24
N PHE A 157 -11.98 -0.18 -13.16
CA PHE A 157 -12.24 -0.95 -11.93
C PHE A 157 -13.69 -1.40 -11.78
N THR A 158 -14.60 -0.59 -11.26
CA THR A 158 -16.04 -0.91 -11.20
C THR A 158 -16.83 -0.08 -12.20
N ALA A 159 -18.06 -0.47 -12.49
CA ALA A 159 -18.94 0.35 -13.35
C ALA A 159 -19.29 1.70 -12.70
N GLN A 160 -19.11 1.81 -11.38
CA GLN A 160 -19.35 3.02 -10.59
C GLN A 160 -18.14 3.97 -10.61
N GLN A 161 -16.95 3.49 -10.95
CA GLN A 161 -15.71 4.25 -11.06
C GLN A 161 -15.48 4.62 -12.53
N VAL A 162 -15.86 5.83 -12.93
CA VAL A 162 -15.66 6.35 -14.29
C VAL A 162 -14.28 7.00 -14.39
N ASP A 163 -13.49 6.57 -15.37
CA ASP A 163 -12.13 7.08 -15.58
C ASP A 163 -12.15 8.52 -16.13
N ILE A 164 -11.22 9.34 -15.63
CA ILE A 164 -11.07 10.73 -16.07
C ILE A 164 -9.94 10.89 -17.11
N ASP A 165 -10.08 11.88 -17.98
CA ASP A 165 -9.04 12.30 -18.93
C ASP A 165 -8.12 13.33 -18.27
N VAL A 166 -7.03 12.84 -17.67
CA VAL A 166 -6.06 13.67 -16.95
C VAL A 166 -5.28 14.64 -17.84
N ARG A 167 -5.34 14.50 -19.17
CA ARG A 167 -4.66 15.38 -20.12
C ARG A 167 -5.50 16.59 -20.50
N ARG A 168 -6.83 16.49 -20.41
CA ARG A 168 -7.76 17.58 -20.71
C ARG A 168 -7.71 18.67 -19.64
N PRO A 169 -7.99 19.94 -20.00
CA PRO A 169 -8.04 21.05 -19.04
C PRO A 169 -8.96 20.77 -17.84
N GLN A 170 -10.08 20.09 -18.06
CA GLN A 170 -11.05 19.70 -17.04
C GLN A 170 -10.44 18.72 -16.04
N GLY A 171 -9.76 17.66 -16.50
CA GLY A 171 -9.07 16.71 -15.62
C GLY A 171 -7.93 17.35 -14.85
N LYS A 172 -7.12 18.19 -15.50
CA LYS A 172 -6.06 18.96 -14.82
C LYS A 172 -6.64 19.89 -13.74
N ALA A 173 -7.71 20.61 -14.04
CA ALA A 173 -8.36 21.50 -13.07
C ALA A 173 -8.91 20.72 -11.88
N TYR A 174 -9.52 19.56 -12.14
CA TYR A 174 -10.07 18.69 -11.11
C TYR A 174 -9.00 18.19 -10.13
N LEU A 175 -7.91 17.59 -10.63
CA LEU A 175 -6.82 17.11 -9.77
C LEU A 175 -6.13 18.24 -9.01
N ARG A 176 -5.95 19.40 -9.66
CA ARG A 176 -5.35 20.59 -9.01
C ARG A 176 -6.23 21.14 -7.89
N SER A 177 -7.55 21.12 -8.02
CA SER A 177 -8.44 21.55 -6.94
C SER A 177 -8.35 20.62 -5.72
N ILE A 178 -8.21 19.32 -5.93
CA ILE A 178 -8.05 18.36 -4.82
C ILE A 178 -6.74 18.62 -4.08
N LEU A 179 -5.64 18.78 -4.82
CA LEU A 179 -4.34 19.08 -4.23
C LEU A 179 -4.32 20.41 -3.45
N GLN A 180 -5.07 21.41 -3.89
CA GLN A 180 -5.25 22.65 -3.15
C GLN A 180 -5.99 22.41 -1.83
N THR A 181 -7.09 21.64 -1.85
CA THR A 181 -7.80 21.24 -0.63
C THR A 181 -6.88 20.48 0.34
N PHE A 182 -6.08 19.55 -0.18
CA PHE A 182 -5.14 18.76 0.64
C PHE A 182 -4.09 19.66 1.29
N ARG A 183 -3.56 20.63 0.55
CA ARG A 183 -2.62 21.61 1.07
C ARG A 183 -3.21 22.45 2.21
N GLU A 184 -4.46 22.90 2.04
CA GLU A 184 -5.19 23.68 3.05
C GLU A 184 -5.53 22.84 4.29
N GLY A 185 -5.84 21.56 4.08
CA GLY A 185 -6.13 20.56 5.11
C GLY A 185 -4.93 20.03 5.90
N GLY A 186 -3.70 20.44 5.56
CA GLY A 186 -2.49 20.02 6.27
C GLY A 186 -1.86 18.70 5.80
N VAL A 187 -2.27 18.18 4.64
CA VAL A 187 -1.66 16.99 4.03
C VAL A 187 -0.22 17.30 3.60
N SER A 188 0.70 16.43 3.96
CA SER A 188 2.14 16.58 3.74
C SER A 188 2.71 15.64 2.67
N MET A 189 2.01 14.54 2.41
CA MET A 189 2.33 13.57 1.36
C MET A 189 1.05 13.05 0.72
N ILE A 190 1.13 12.68 -0.56
CA ILE A 190 0.04 11.99 -1.25
C ILE A 190 0.51 10.63 -1.75
N ARG A 191 -0.39 9.64 -1.69
CA ARG A 191 -0.28 8.39 -2.45
C ARG A 191 -1.04 8.55 -3.76
N LEU A 192 -0.38 8.38 -4.90
CA LEU A 192 -1.05 8.39 -6.21
C LEU A 192 -1.67 7.02 -6.44
N ASP A 193 -2.97 6.93 -6.19
CA ASP A 193 -3.72 5.70 -6.35
C ASP A 193 -4.02 5.41 -7.83
N ALA A 194 -3.81 4.15 -8.24
CA ALA A 194 -4.09 3.64 -9.58
C ALA A 194 -3.45 4.47 -10.72
N VAL A 195 -2.33 5.16 -10.43
CA VAL A 195 -1.69 6.09 -11.38
C VAL A 195 -1.21 5.41 -12.65
N GLY A 196 -0.85 4.13 -12.57
CA GLY A 196 -0.44 3.33 -13.71
C GLY A 196 -1.47 3.28 -14.83
N TYR A 197 -2.76 3.42 -14.49
CA TYR A 197 -3.87 3.38 -15.43
C TYR A 197 -4.24 4.76 -15.99
N ALA A 198 -3.70 5.87 -15.49
CA ALA A 198 -4.23 7.22 -15.75
C ALA A 198 -4.24 7.62 -17.23
N ILE A 199 -3.32 7.08 -18.06
CA ILE A 199 -3.21 7.43 -19.48
C ILE A 199 -3.68 6.30 -20.38
N LYS A 200 -4.62 6.63 -21.28
CA LYS A 200 -5.17 5.71 -22.28
C LYS A 200 -4.72 6.12 -23.68
N LYS A 201 -4.06 5.21 -24.39
CA LYS A 201 -3.53 5.45 -25.74
C LYS A 201 -3.76 4.24 -26.66
N PRO A 202 -4.38 4.43 -27.85
CA PRO A 202 -4.56 3.35 -28.82
C PRO A 202 -3.26 2.63 -29.17
N GLY A 203 -3.35 1.31 -29.38
CA GLY A 203 -2.20 0.47 -29.74
C GLY A 203 -1.23 0.19 -28.58
N THR A 204 -1.54 0.59 -27.34
CA THR A 204 -0.72 0.33 -26.15
C THR A 204 -1.47 -0.49 -25.11
N SER A 205 -0.78 -0.89 -24.04
CA SER A 205 -1.42 -1.52 -22.87
C SER A 205 -2.32 -0.59 -22.07
N CYS A 206 -2.19 0.74 -22.25
CA CYS A 206 -2.81 1.75 -21.38
C CYS A 206 -2.44 1.60 -19.89
N PHE A 207 -1.33 0.92 -19.61
CA PHE A 207 -0.80 0.74 -18.26
C PHE A 207 0.70 0.97 -18.28
N MET A 208 1.17 1.93 -17.47
CA MET A 208 2.59 2.30 -17.34
C MET A 208 3.30 2.51 -18.67
N ILE A 209 2.67 3.23 -19.60
CA ILE A 209 3.26 3.62 -20.89
C ILE A 209 4.13 4.88 -20.69
N PRO A 210 5.03 5.24 -21.62
CA PRO A 210 5.88 6.43 -21.50
C PRO A 210 5.13 7.71 -21.10
N GLU A 211 3.95 7.94 -21.68
CA GLU A 211 3.11 9.08 -21.34
C GLU A 211 2.53 9.03 -19.92
N THR A 212 2.37 7.84 -19.32
CA THR A 212 2.02 7.70 -17.90
C THR A 212 3.15 8.21 -17.02
N PHE A 213 4.41 7.92 -17.36
CA PHE A 213 5.57 8.47 -16.64
C PHE A 213 5.63 9.99 -16.74
N GLU A 214 5.39 10.56 -17.93
CA GLU A 214 5.29 12.01 -18.11
C GLU A 214 4.19 12.63 -17.23
N PHE A 215 3.03 11.98 -17.12
CA PHE A 215 1.97 12.42 -16.24
C PHE A 215 2.35 12.34 -14.75
N ILE A 216 3.01 11.27 -14.33
CA ILE A 216 3.55 11.12 -12.96
C ILE A 216 4.51 12.27 -12.65
N ASP A 217 5.43 12.58 -13.56
CA ASP A 217 6.37 13.70 -13.42
C ASP A 217 5.62 15.05 -13.31
N GLU A 218 4.61 15.29 -14.16
CA GLU A 218 3.82 16.52 -14.13
C GLU A 218 3.07 16.71 -12.80
N ILE A 219 2.37 15.68 -12.32
CA ILE A 219 1.58 15.77 -11.08
C ILE A 219 2.47 15.85 -9.84
N ALA A 220 3.59 15.11 -9.82
CA ALA A 220 4.56 15.15 -8.73
C ALA A 220 5.20 16.53 -8.59
N ASN A 221 5.62 17.14 -9.71
CA ASN A 221 6.17 18.50 -9.69
C ASN A 221 5.15 19.53 -9.20
N TYR A 222 3.87 19.39 -9.58
CA TYR A 222 2.82 20.29 -9.11
C TYR A 222 2.54 20.11 -7.60
N ALA A 223 2.40 18.87 -7.11
CA ALA A 223 2.25 18.59 -5.68
C ALA A 223 3.43 19.14 -4.86
N LYS A 224 4.65 18.95 -5.35
CA LYS A 224 5.87 19.48 -4.74
C LYS A 224 5.90 21.01 -4.67
N SER A 225 5.36 21.69 -5.68
CA SER A 225 5.20 23.16 -5.66
C SER A 225 4.27 23.65 -4.55
N LEU A 226 3.38 22.80 -4.06
CA LEU A 226 2.52 23.05 -2.90
C LEU A 226 3.17 22.64 -1.57
N GLY A 227 4.34 21.98 -1.60
CA GLY A 227 5.00 21.42 -0.42
C GLY A 227 4.50 20.03 -0.02
N ILE A 228 3.90 19.29 -0.97
CA ILE A 228 3.38 17.93 -0.77
C ILE A 228 4.35 16.94 -1.44
N GLU A 229 4.87 15.97 -0.69
CA GLU A 229 5.66 14.86 -1.25
C GLU A 229 4.78 13.83 -1.96
N VAL A 230 5.32 13.13 -2.95
CA VAL A 230 4.56 12.15 -3.73
C VAL A 230 5.10 10.74 -3.59
N LEU A 231 4.20 9.82 -3.23
CA LEU A 231 4.37 8.39 -3.26
C LEU A 231 3.61 7.81 -4.46
N ALA A 232 4.32 7.17 -5.39
CA ALA A 232 3.67 6.40 -6.45
C ALA A 232 3.38 4.98 -5.95
N GLU A 233 2.11 4.58 -6.05
CA GLU A 233 1.73 3.18 -5.87
C GLU A 233 1.60 2.52 -7.23
N VAL A 234 2.41 1.47 -7.44
CA VAL A 234 2.39 0.66 -8.66
C VAL A 234 2.85 -0.76 -8.34
N HIS A 235 1.99 -1.75 -8.59
CA HIS A 235 2.33 -3.17 -8.57
C HIS A 235 2.75 -3.63 -9.96
N LEU A 236 4.02 -4.02 -10.12
CA LEU A 236 4.63 -4.40 -11.41
C LEU A 236 5.97 -5.10 -11.21
N HIS A 237 6.64 -5.45 -12.31
CA HIS A 237 7.97 -6.05 -12.27
C HIS A 237 9.00 -5.12 -11.59
N PHE A 238 9.71 -5.63 -10.58
CA PHE A 238 10.61 -4.85 -9.73
C PHE A 238 11.58 -3.89 -10.47
N CYS A 239 12.05 -4.22 -11.68
CA CYS A 239 12.91 -3.32 -12.45
C CYS A 239 12.20 -2.03 -12.87
N GLN A 240 10.91 -2.09 -13.19
CA GLN A 240 10.14 -0.88 -13.52
C GLN A 240 9.87 -0.05 -12.26
N GLN A 241 9.75 -0.68 -11.08
CA GLN A 241 9.61 0.05 -9.81
C GLN A 241 10.88 0.84 -9.50
N ILE A 242 12.05 0.24 -9.78
CA ILE A 242 13.34 0.92 -9.71
C ILE A 242 13.42 2.12 -10.68
N GLU A 243 12.86 1.99 -11.88
CA GLU A 243 12.80 3.11 -12.84
C GLU A 243 11.89 4.25 -12.34
N ILE A 244 10.70 3.92 -11.82
CA ILE A 244 9.76 4.91 -11.26
C ILE A 244 10.38 5.65 -10.08
N ALA A 245 11.16 4.95 -9.24
CA ALA A 245 11.79 5.53 -8.07
C ALA A 245 12.74 6.69 -8.40
N GLN A 246 13.22 6.81 -9.65
CA GLN A 246 14.06 7.92 -10.10
C GLN A 246 13.28 9.19 -10.42
N ARG A 247 11.94 9.12 -10.47
CA ARG A 247 11.03 10.16 -10.96
C ARG A 247 10.16 10.79 -9.87
N VAL A 248 9.84 10.03 -8.84
CA VAL A 248 8.98 10.47 -7.72
C VAL A 248 9.77 10.59 -6.42
N ASP A 249 9.19 11.27 -5.43
CA ASP A 249 9.84 11.40 -4.12
C ASP A 249 9.93 10.02 -3.43
N ARG A 250 8.88 9.18 -3.57
CA ARG A 250 8.81 7.85 -2.93
C ARG A 250 8.14 6.79 -3.80
N VAL A 251 8.57 5.53 -3.62
CA VAL A 251 7.88 4.32 -4.10
C VAL A 251 7.66 3.36 -2.94
N TYR A 252 6.67 2.47 -3.03
CA TYR A 252 6.58 1.36 -2.10
C TYR A 252 7.69 0.33 -2.33
N ASP A 253 8.08 -0.37 -1.28
CA ASP A 253 8.84 -1.61 -1.38
C ASP A 253 7.88 -2.81 -1.26
N PHE A 254 7.25 -3.17 -2.38
CA PHE A 254 6.32 -4.30 -2.44
C PHE A 254 7.03 -5.65 -2.64
N ALA A 255 8.30 -5.65 -3.04
CA ALA A 255 9.08 -6.88 -3.13
C ALA A 255 9.48 -7.41 -1.74
N LEU A 256 9.74 -6.52 -0.77
CA LEU A 256 10.20 -6.92 0.55
C LEU A 256 9.24 -7.87 1.33
N PRO A 257 7.91 -7.63 1.42
CA PRO A 257 7.01 -8.52 2.16
C PRO A 257 7.07 -9.99 1.73
N PRO A 258 6.83 -10.35 0.45
CA PRO A 258 6.85 -11.76 0.04
C PRO A 258 8.26 -12.36 0.11
N LEU A 259 9.34 -11.58 -0.05
CA LEU A 259 10.71 -12.07 0.14
C LEU A 259 11.03 -12.40 1.59
N ILE A 260 10.53 -11.63 2.56
CA ILE A 260 10.69 -11.94 3.98
C ILE A 260 9.94 -13.23 4.33
N LEU A 261 8.70 -13.39 3.85
CA LEU A 261 7.95 -14.65 4.01
C LEU A 261 8.72 -15.83 3.40
N HIS A 262 9.22 -15.68 2.17
CA HIS A 262 10.03 -16.69 1.51
C HIS A 262 11.28 -17.04 2.34
N ALA A 263 11.95 -16.04 2.93
CA ALA A 263 13.15 -16.24 3.71
C ALA A 263 12.92 -17.11 4.94
N PHE A 264 11.84 -16.85 5.68
CA PHE A 264 11.43 -17.72 6.79
C PHE A 264 11.05 -19.12 6.29
N PHE A 265 10.24 -19.23 5.24
CA PHE A 265 9.71 -20.52 4.80
C PHE A 265 10.76 -21.45 4.22
N ASN A 266 11.81 -20.90 3.61
CA ASN A 266 12.86 -21.66 2.93
C ASN A 266 14.22 -21.56 3.61
N GLN A 267 14.27 -20.96 4.81
CA GLN A 267 15.48 -20.84 5.63
C GLN A 267 16.67 -20.18 4.90
N THR A 268 16.39 -19.14 4.09
CA THR A 268 17.40 -18.48 3.25
C THR A 268 17.20 -16.96 3.18
N ALA A 269 18.26 -16.21 3.39
CA ALA A 269 18.34 -14.77 3.20
C ALA A 269 18.67 -14.36 1.74
N SER A 270 19.02 -15.27 0.85
CA SER A 270 19.63 -14.95 -0.46
C SER A 270 18.83 -13.95 -1.29
N TYR A 271 17.51 -14.14 -1.43
CA TYR A 271 16.68 -13.25 -2.23
C TYR A 271 16.40 -11.91 -1.55
N VAL A 272 16.31 -11.88 -0.21
CA VAL A 272 16.24 -10.63 0.55
C VAL A 272 17.55 -9.84 0.38
N LYS A 273 18.71 -10.50 0.46
CA LYS A 273 20.03 -9.89 0.20
C LYS A 273 20.11 -9.32 -1.22
N GLN A 274 19.69 -10.10 -2.22
CA GLN A 274 19.66 -9.68 -3.63
C GLN A 274 18.80 -8.45 -3.83
N TRP A 275 17.60 -8.42 -3.26
CA TRP A 275 16.72 -7.26 -3.34
C TRP A 275 17.28 -6.04 -2.61
N LEU A 276 17.76 -6.19 -1.38
CA LEU A 276 18.35 -5.09 -0.60
C LEU A 276 19.59 -4.47 -1.28
N ALA A 277 20.30 -5.23 -2.12
CA ALA A 277 21.42 -4.73 -2.91
C ALA A 277 20.99 -3.76 -4.02
N ILE A 278 19.80 -3.95 -4.62
CA ILE A 278 19.33 -3.17 -5.78
C ILE A 278 18.11 -2.28 -5.51
N SER A 279 17.44 -2.47 -4.38
CA SER A 279 16.21 -1.77 -4.00
C SER A 279 16.40 -0.25 -3.96
N PRO A 280 15.39 0.54 -4.40
CA PRO A 280 15.44 1.99 -4.30
C PRO A 280 15.58 2.46 -2.86
N ARG A 281 16.43 3.47 -2.62
CA ARG A 281 16.66 4.01 -1.26
C ARG A 281 15.61 5.02 -0.82
N ASN A 282 14.83 5.55 -1.74
CA ASN A 282 13.67 6.41 -1.47
C ASN A 282 12.37 5.61 -1.26
N ALA A 283 12.47 4.40 -0.73
CA ALA A 283 11.32 3.54 -0.50
C ALA A 283 10.47 3.94 0.72
N ILE A 284 9.19 3.56 0.68
CA ILE A 284 8.34 3.33 1.84
C ILE A 284 8.20 1.82 2.01
N THR A 285 8.74 1.28 3.11
CA THR A 285 8.76 -0.17 3.34
C THR A 285 7.49 -0.60 4.06
N VAL A 286 6.89 -1.71 3.63
CA VAL A 286 5.69 -2.29 4.23
C VAL A 286 5.89 -3.79 4.48
N LEU A 287 5.03 -4.40 5.29
CA LEU A 287 4.82 -5.85 5.30
C LEU A 287 3.37 -6.14 4.88
N ASP A 288 2.45 -5.45 5.53
CA ASP A 288 1.03 -5.42 5.27
C ASP A 288 0.59 -4.03 4.78
N THR A 289 -0.44 -4.03 3.96
CA THR A 289 -1.19 -2.85 3.52
C THR A 289 -2.68 -3.11 3.71
N HIS A 290 -3.52 -2.25 3.15
CA HIS A 290 -4.96 -2.47 3.07
C HIS A 290 -5.37 -3.44 1.96
N ASP A 291 -4.46 -3.80 1.05
CA ASP A 291 -4.67 -4.80 0.00
C ASP A 291 -4.07 -6.16 0.38
N GLY A 292 -3.98 -7.09 -0.58
CA GLY A 292 -3.36 -8.39 -0.36
C GLY A 292 -1.83 -8.35 -0.50
N ILE A 293 -1.18 -9.46 -0.16
CA ILE A 293 0.27 -9.63 -0.29
C ILE A 293 0.61 -9.84 -1.79
N GLY A 294 1.31 -8.87 -2.39
CA GLY A 294 1.66 -8.84 -3.81
C GLY A 294 2.77 -9.82 -4.19
N VAL A 295 2.42 -11.06 -4.55
CA VAL A 295 3.42 -12.06 -4.99
C VAL A 295 3.94 -11.83 -6.41
N ILE A 296 3.24 -11.01 -7.21
CA ILE A 296 3.69 -10.65 -8.57
C ILE A 296 4.88 -9.71 -8.58
N ASP A 297 5.07 -8.92 -7.52
CA ASP A 297 6.10 -7.88 -7.45
C ASP A 297 7.51 -8.50 -7.40
N ILE A 298 7.60 -9.79 -7.10
CA ILE A 298 8.83 -10.59 -7.11
C ILE A 298 8.87 -11.63 -8.23
N GLY A 299 7.81 -11.69 -9.04
CA GLY A 299 7.66 -12.60 -10.16
C GLY A 299 8.14 -12.04 -11.49
N ALA A 300 8.05 -12.87 -12.52
CA ALA A 300 8.39 -12.47 -13.88
C ALA A 300 7.35 -11.48 -14.45
N ASP A 301 7.78 -10.65 -15.40
CA ASP A 301 6.87 -9.73 -16.10
C ASP A 301 5.79 -10.53 -16.86
N ALA A 302 4.51 -10.24 -16.61
CA ALA A 302 3.41 -10.96 -17.23
C ALA A 302 3.38 -10.83 -18.77
N THR A 303 4.00 -9.80 -19.32
CA THR A 303 4.04 -9.54 -20.77
C THR A 303 5.27 -10.12 -21.47
N ASP A 304 6.36 -10.36 -20.73
CA ASP A 304 7.58 -11.01 -21.23
C ASP A 304 8.27 -11.87 -20.14
N PRO A 305 7.68 -13.01 -19.75
CA PRO A 305 8.21 -13.81 -18.65
C PRO A 305 9.60 -14.42 -18.90
N ILE A 306 9.97 -14.55 -20.18
CA ILE A 306 11.24 -15.16 -20.60
C ILE A 306 12.37 -14.11 -20.59
N GLY A 307 12.10 -12.92 -21.13
CA GLY A 307 13.08 -11.84 -21.18
C GLY A 307 13.23 -11.08 -19.86
N ARG A 308 12.21 -11.14 -18.98
CA ARG A 308 12.17 -10.44 -17.68
C ARG A 308 11.78 -11.39 -16.56
N SER A 309 12.76 -12.18 -16.12
CA SER A 309 12.59 -13.08 -14.98
C SER A 309 12.31 -12.33 -13.67
N GLY A 310 11.64 -13.00 -12.73
CA GLY A 310 11.43 -12.50 -11.38
C GLY A 310 12.69 -12.56 -10.51
N LEU A 311 12.54 -12.13 -9.26
CA LEU A 311 13.55 -12.31 -8.20
C LEU A 311 13.61 -13.77 -7.74
N ILE A 312 12.48 -14.49 -7.84
CA ILE A 312 12.37 -15.92 -7.57
C ILE A 312 11.68 -16.64 -8.74
N SER A 313 11.79 -17.97 -8.79
CA SER A 313 11.17 -18.76 -9.86
C SER A 313 9.64 -18.87 -9.68
N PRO A 314 8.87 -19.11 -10.76
CA PRO A 314 7.42 -19.35 -10.65
C PRO A 314 7.05 -20.48 -9.68
N GLU A 315 7.85 -21.56 -9.65
CA GLU A 315 7.63 -22.69 -8.74
C GLU A 315 7.83 -22.29 -7.27
N GLN A 316 8.78 -21.38 -6.99
CA GLN A 316 8.98 -20.83 -5.66
C GLN A 316 7.85 -19.88 -5.25
N ILE A 317 7.27 -19.13 -6.19
CA ILE A 317 6.07 -18.31 -5.93
C ILE A 317 4.89 -19.21 -5.57
N ASP A 318 4.65 -20.27 -6.35
CA ASP A 318 3.56 -21.22 -6.08
C ASP A 318 3.74 -21.89 -4.71
N ALA A 319 4.96 -22.28 -4.36
CA ALA A 319 5.29 -22.83 -3.06
C ALA A 319 5.07 -21.81 -1.92
N LEU A 320 5.43 -20.54 -2.14
CA LEU A 320 5.19 -19.44 -1.19
C LEU A 320 3.69 -19.24 -0.94
N VAL A 321 2.88 -19.15 -2.00
CA VAL A 321 1.42 -18.99 -1.90
C VAL A 321 0.80 -20.18 -1.16
N LYS A 322 1.21 -21.40 -1.50
CA LYS A 322 0.75 -22.62 -0.82
C LYS A 322 1.10 -22.59 0.67
N ALA A 323 2.32 -22.20 1.03
CA ALA A 323 2.75 -22.09 2.42
C ALA A 323 1.95 -21.04 3.20
N ILE A 324 1.61 -19.90 2.60
CA ILE A 324 0.72 -18.90 3.23
C ILE A 324 -0.66 -19.51 3.51
N HIS A 325 -1.22 -20.26 2.56
CA HIS A 325 -2.51 -20.96 2.74
C HIS A 325 -2.46 -21.97 3.87
N GLU A 326 -1.39 -22.76 3.97
CA GLU A 326 -1.23 -23.77 5.03
C GLU A 326 -1.05 -23.12 6.41
N ARG A 327 -0.21 -22.08 6.51
CA ARG A 327 0.07 -21.38 7.77
C ARG A 327 -1.11 -20.60 8.32
N SER A 328 -1.96 -20.07 7.42
CA SER A 328 -3.23 -19.44 7.79
C SER A 328 -4.36 -20.44 8.04
N GLY A 329 -4.09 -21.75 8.11
CA GLY A 329 -5.10 -22.77 8.35
C GLY A 329 -6.14 -22.90 7.23
N GLY A 330 -5.79 -22.55 6.00
CA GLY A 330 -6.68 -22.55 4.83
C GLY A 330 -7.46 -21.25 4.60
N GLN A 331 -7.50 -20.36 5.58
CA GLN A 331 -8.34 -19.15 5.56
C GLN A 331 -8.05 -18.21 4.38
N SER A 332 -6.77 -17.97 4.09
CA SER A 332 -6.39 -17.12 2.96
C SER A 332 -6.81 -17.69 1.59
N ARG A 333 -7.01 -19.01 1.48
CA ARG A 333 -7.50 -19.64 0.24
C ARG A 333 -8.97 -19.29 -0.03
N GLU A 334 -9.75 -19.08 1.01
CA GLU A 334 -11.16 -18.67 0.91
C GLU A 334 -11.30 -17.19 0.51
N ALA A 335 -10.29 -16.37 0.80
CA ALA A 335 -10.29 -14.95 0.49
C ALA A 335 -9.59 -14.60 -0.85
N THR A 336 -8.74 -15.47 -1.37
CA THR A 336 -7.83 -15.15 -2.49
C THR A 336 -8.41 -15.50 -3.87
N GLY A 337 -8.08 -14.69 -4.88
CA GLY A 337 -8.42 -14.98 -6.27
C GLY A 337 -9.92 -14.97 -6.53
N VAL A 338 -10.44 -16.01 -7.21
CA VAL A 338 -11.87 -16.12 -7.56
C VAL A 338 -12.76 -16.61 -6.42
N ALA A 339 -12.19 -16.95 -5.27
CA ALA A 339 -12.95 -17.44 -4.12
C ALA A 339 -13.80 -16.34 -3.45
N ALA A 340 -13.42 -15.07 -3.66
CA ALA A 340 -14.12 -13.89 -3.16
C ALA A 340 -14.14 -12.78 -4.23
N SER A 341 -14.86 -11.68 -3.96
CA SER A 341 -14.85 -10.49 -4.81
C SER A 341 -13.50 -9.78 -4.68
N ASN A 342 -12.65 -9.89 -5.70
CA ASN A 342 -11.30 -9.32 -5.74
C ASN A 342 -11.09 -8.48 -7.00
N LEU A 343 -10.47 -7.31 -6.82
CA LEU A 343 -9.98 -6.50 -7.94
C LEU A 343 -8.69 -7.09 -8.51
N ASP A 344 -7.82 -7.62 -7.64
CA ASP A 344 -6.52 -8.18 -8.01
C ASP A 344 -6.47 -9.69 -7.77
N LEU A 345 -6.46 -10.46 -8.85
CA LEU A 345 -6.42 -11.92 -8.78
C LEU A 345 -5.05 -12.49 -8.37
N TYR A 346 -4.04 -11.63 -8.24
CA TYR A 346 -2.64 -12.04 -8.09
C TYR A 346 -2.02 -11.66 -6.74
N GLN A 347 -2.82 -11.15 -5.80
CA GLN A 347 -2.41 -10.91 -4.42
C GLN A 347 -2.98 -12.00 -3.51
N VAL A 348 -2.26 -12.35 -2.44
CA VAL A 348 -2.76 -13.28 -1.42
C VAL A 348 -3.42 -12.50 -0.29
N ASN A 349 -4.73 -12.67 -0.12
CA ASN A 349 -5.50 -12.00 0.93
C ASN A 349 -5.31 -12.75 2.26
N CYS A 350 -4.53 -12.16 3.16
CA CYS A 350 -4.22 -12.70 4.49
C CYS A 350 -3.68 -11.56 5.36
N THR A 351 -3.91 -11.60 6.68
CA THR A 351 -3.09 -10.77 7.57
C THR A 351 -1.66 -11.27 7.55
N TYR A 352 -0.68 -10.36 7.64
CA TYR A 352 0.73 -10.76 7.62
C TYR A 352 1.12 -11.62 8.83
N TYR A 353 0.43 -11.44 9.95
CA TYR A 353 0.59 -12.25 11.16
C TYR A 353 0.13 -13.70 10.95
N ASP A 354 -1.03 -13.91 10.31
CA ASP A 354 -1.53 -15.24 9.97
C ASP A 354 -0.74 -15.88 8.82
N ALA A 355 -0.19 -15.09 7.89
CA ALA A 355 0.71 -15.59 6.86
C ALA A 355 1.97 -16.24 7.45
N LEU A 356 2.47 -15.71 8.57
CA LEU A 356 3.57 -16.30 9.35
C LEU A 356 3.12 -17.42 10.31
N GLY A 357 1.83 -17.76 10.34
CA GLY A 357 1.27 -18.78 11.21
C GLY A 357 1.20 -18.36 12.68
N ARG A 358 0.96 -17.05 12.94
CA ARG A 358 0.79 -16.49 14.30
C ARG A 358 2.00 -16.70 15.20
N CYS A 359 3.19 -16.70 14.60
CA CYS A 359 4.45 -16.85 15.32
C CYS A 359 4.98 -15.46 15.71
N ASP A 360 4.94 -15.13 17.01
CA ASP A 360 5.42 -13.85 17.54
C ASP A 360 6.86 -13.56 17.11
N ARG A 361 7.75 -14.56 17.22
CA ARG A 361 9.16 -14.45 16.84
C ARG A 361 9.30 -14.03 15.39
N ASP A 362 8.69 -14.79 14.49
CA ASP A 362 8.88 -14.59 13.06
C ASP A 362 8.24 -13.25 12.63
N TYR A 363 7.14 -12.85 13.27
CA TYR A 363 6.50 -11.55 13.04
C TYR A 363 7.36 -10.37 13.49
N LEU A 364 7.91 -10.43 14.70
CA LEU A 364 8.78 -9.37 15.23
C LEU A 364 10.10 -9.29 14.47
N LEU A 365 10.67 -10.43 14.05
CA LEU A 365 11.86 -10.45 13.19
C LEU A 365 11.56 -9.92 11.78
N ALA A 366 10.41 -10.24 11.20
CA ALA A 366 9.98 -9.63 9.93
C ALA A 366 9.89 -8.10 10.03
N ARG A 367 9.32 -7.58 11.12
CA ARG A 367 9.28 -6.12 11.40
C ARG A 367 10.66 -5.54 11.64
N ALA A 368 11.58 -6.27 12.29
CA ALA A 368 12.95 -5.83 12.45
C ALA A 368 13.67 -5.71 11.09
N ILE A 369 13.52 -6.69 10.20
CA ILE A 369 14.04 -6.62 8.83
C ILE A 369 13.45 -5.41 8.09
N GLN A 370 12.13 -5.22 8.15
CA GLN A 370 11.45 -4.06 7.54
C GLN A 370 12.03 -2.73 8.03
N PHE A 371 12.27 -2.60 9.34
CA PHE A 371 12.76 -1.35 9.94
C PHE A 371 14.24 -1.09 9.66
N PHE A 372 15.04 -2.14 9.47
CA PHE A 372 16.43 -2.02 9.05
C PHE A 372 16.58 -1.83 7.54
N ALA A 373 15.58 -2.17 6.73
CA ALA A 373 15.61 -1.93 5.29
C ALA A 373 15.63 -0.41 4.99
N PRO A 374 16.42 0.06 4.01
CA PRO A 374 16.42 1.47 3.61
C PRO A 374 15.06 1.96 3.14
N GLY A 375 14.55 2.98 3.82
CA GLY A 375 13.24 3.57 3.52
C GLY A 375 12.52 4.05 4.77
N ILE A 376 11.34 4.63 4.57
CA ILE A 376 10.44 5.03 5.65
C ILE A 376 9.48 3.86 5.91
N PRO A 377 9.51 3.22 7.10
CA PRO A 377 8.65 2.08 7.36
C PRO A 377 7.21 2.51 7.67
N GLN A 378 6.26 1.85 7.04
CA GLN A 378 4.83 1.93 7.33
C GLN A 378 4.35 0.63 8.00
N VAL A 379 3.55 0.78 9.06
CA VAL A 379 2.91 -0.34 9.78
C VAL A 379 1.41 -0.20 9.60
N TYR A 380 0.77 -1.20 9.00
CA TYR A 380 -0.69 -1.21 8.86
C TYR A 380 -1.37 -1.55 10.20
N TYR A 381 -2.53 -0.96 10.47
CA TYR A 381 -3.17 -1.01 11.78
C TYR A 381 -3.53 -2.42 12.26
N VAL A 382 -3.91 -3.33 11.36
CA VAL A 382 -4.13 -4.75 11.71
C VAL A 382 -2.82 -5.39 12.17
N GLY A 383 -1.73 -5.13 11.45
CA GLY A 383 -0.40 -5.58 11.83
C GLY A 383 0.09 -5.00 13.16
N LEU A 384 -0.11 -3.71 13.40
CA LEU A 384 0.24 -3.06 14.66
C LEU A 384 -0.32 -3.83 15.87
N LEU A 385 -1.54 -4.36 15.74
CA LEU A 385 -2.26 -5.06 16.80
C LEU A 385 -2.09 -6.58 16.77
N ALA A 386 -1.18 -7.09 15.94
CA ALA A 386 -1.00 -8.51 15.64
C ALA A 386 -2.36 -9.18 15.36
N GLY A 387 -3.10 -8.59 14.42
CA GLY A 387 -4.44 -9.01 14.03
C GLY A 387 -4.43 -10.30 13.21
N GLU A 388 -5.41 -11.15 13.50
CA GLU A 388 -5.67 -12.40 12.79
C GLU A 388 -6.67 -12.16 11.63
N ASN A 389 -6.77 -13.14 10.74
CA ASN A 389 -7.73 -13.13 9.65
C ASN A 389 -9.18 -13.00 10.16
N ASN A 390 -9.90 -12.00 9.64
CA ASN A 390 -11.30 -11.77 9.98
C ASN A 390 -12.24 -12.55 9.05
N MET A 391 -12.40 -13.84 9.35
CA MET A 391 -13.30 -14.71 8.58
C MET A 391 -14.76 -14.30 8.67
N HIS A 392 -15.17 -13.69 9.79
CA HIS A 392 -16.55 -13.24 9.95
C HIS A 392 -16.88 -12.09 9.00
N LEU A 393 -16.00 -11.09 8.88
CA LEU A 393 -16.19 -9.98 7.95
C LEU A 393 -16.09 -10.45 6.50
N LEU A 394 -15.19 -11.40 6.19
CA LEU A 394 -15.14 -12.03 4.87
C LEU A 394 -16.46 -12.71 4.51
N GLU A 395 -17.04 -13.49 5.43
CA GLU A 395 -18.33 -14.18 5.21
C GLU A 395 -19.48 -13.17 5.01
N GLN A 396 -19.46 -12.06 5.73
CA GLN A 396 -20.50 -11.02 5.63
C GLN A 396 -20.42 -10.20 4.34
N THR A 397 -19.21 -9.86 3.90
CA THR A 397 -18.99 -8.91 2.79
C THR A 397 -18.74 -9.61 1.46
N HIS A 398 -18.23 -10.85 1.50
CA HIS A 398 -17.67 -11.58 0.36
C HIS A 398 -16.54 -10.84 -0.37
N VAL A 399 -15.93 -9.84 0.26
CA VAL A 399 -14.78 -9.10 -0.28
C VAL A 399 -13.50 -9.73 0.26
N GLY A 400 -12.63 -10.22 -0.62
CA GLY A 400 -11.46 -11.00 -0.20
C GLY A 400 -10.52 -10.21 0.73
N ARG A 401 -10.27 -8.94 0.40
CA ARG A 401 -9.39 -8.04 1.18
C ARG A 401 -9.94 -7.75 2.58
N ASP A 402 -11.24 -7.93 2.84
CA ASP A 402 -11.83 -7.68 4.16
C ASP A 402 -11.35 -8.66 5.24
N ILE A 403 -10.72 -9.78 4.86
CA ILE A 403 -10.01 -10.66 5.79
C ILE A 403 -8.90 -9.92 6.59
N ASN A 404 -8.30 -8.88 6.01
CA ASN A 404 -7.21 -8.08 6.60
C ASN A 404 -7.66 -6.63 6.89
N ARG A 405 -8.90 -6.44 7.32
CA ARG A 405 -9.56 -5.12 7.30
C ARG A 405 -10.57 -4.99 8.44
N HIS A 406 -10.25 -5.63 9.56
CA HIS A 406 -11.07 -5.71 10.78
C HIS A 406 -11.42 -4.34 11.36
N TYR A 407 -12.60 -4.23 11.96
CA TYR A 407 -13.07 -3.02 12.66
C TYR A 407 -12.78 -3.17 14.15
N TYR A 408 -11.69 -2.57 14.63
CA TYR A 408 -11.35 -2.56 16.05
C TYR A 408 -12.13 -1.48 16.79
N THR A 409 -12.84 -1.88 17.83
CA THR A 409 -13.37 -0.98 18.85
C THR A 409 -12.25 -0.42 19.73
N CYS A 410 -12.54 0.67 20.47
CA CYS A 410 -11.57 1.21 21.44
C CYS A 410 -11.10 0.15 22.46
N ASP A 411 -12.04 -0.65 22.98
CA ASP A 411 -11.74 -1.70 23.96
C ASP A 411 -10.83 -2.78 23.36
N GLU A 412 -11.07 -3.20 22.11
CA GLU A 412 -10.21 -4.17 21.42
C GLU A 412 -8.82 -3.61 21.15
N VAL A 413 -8.70 -2.32 20.81
CA VAL A 413 -7.39 -1.66 20.67
C VAL A 413 -6.65 -1.70 22.01
N GLU A 414 -7.29 -1.31 23.12
CA GLU A 414 -6.67 -1.33 24.45
C GLU A 414 -6.26 -2.75 24.86
N GLN A 415 -7.10 -3.76 24.61
CA GLN A 415 -6.77 -5.16 24.86
C GLN A 415 -5.60 -5.63 23.99
N ALA A 416 -5.61 -5.31 22.70
CA ALA A 416 -4.55 -5.70 21.77
C ALA A 416 -3.20 -5.06 22.12
N LEU A 417 -3.19 -3.81 22.60
CA LEU A 417 -1.98 -3.13 23.07
C LEU A 417 -1.34 -3.80 24.31
N ASN A 418 -2.10 -4.62 25.04
CA ASN A 418 -1.59 -5.42 26.16
C ASN A 418 -1.00 -6.78 25.74
N LYS A 419 -1.14 -7.19 24.47
CA LYS A 419 -0.53 -8.42 23.97
C LYS A 419 1.01 -8.29 24.01
N PRO A 420 1.75 -9.31 24.48
CA PRO A 420 3.21 -9.26 24.53
C PRO A 420 3.89 -8.90 23.19
N VAL A 421 3.43 -9.51 22.09
CA VAL A 421 3.94 -9.23 20.74
C VAL A 421 3.72 -7.78 20.30
N VAL A 422 2.59 -7.18 20.70
CA VAL A 422 2.27 -5.79 20.37
C VAL A 422 3.13 -4.84 21.21
N GLN A 423 3.37 -5.16 22.49
CA GLN A 423 4.27 -4.39 23.34
C GLN A 423 5.72 -4.41 22.82
N ASP A 424 6.20 -5.57 22.38
CA ASP A 424 7.52 -5.72 21.77
C ASP A 424 7.63 -5.00 20.42
N LEU A 425 6.58 -5.07 19.59
CA LEU A 425 6.50 -4.27 18.35
C LEU A 425 6.53 -2.76 18.66
N CYS A 426 5.78 -2.29 19.65
CA CYS A 426 5.81 -0.89 20.08
C CYS A 426 7.21 -0.45 20.55
N ARG A 427 7.94 -1.33 21.25
CA ARG A 427 9.34 -1.05 21.64
C ARG A 427 10.24 -0.96 20.42
N LEU A 428 10.10 -1.86 19.46
CA LEU A 428 10.87 -1.88 18.22
C LEU A 428 10.58 -0.65 17.34
N ILE A 429 9.32 -0.22 17.25
CA ILE A 429 8.90 1.03 16.59
C ILE A 429 9.58 2.23 17.22
N ARG A 430 9.55 2.34 18.57
CA ARG A 430 10.22 3.43 19.29
C ARG A 430 11.72 3.43 18.99
N PHE A 431 12.37 2.27 19.04
CA PHE A 431 13.78 2.13 18.70
C PHE A 431 14.09 2.64 17.28
N ARG A 432 13.34 2.18 16.27
CA ARG A 432 13.52 2.63 14.87
C ARG A 432 13.28 4.12 14.67
N LYS A 433 12.32 4.69 15.41
CA LYS A 433 11.99 6.11 15.34
C LYS A 433 13.04 7.01 16.00
N THR A 434 13.61 6.59 17.12
CA THR A 434 14.45 7.47 17.95
C THR A 434 15.96 7.27 17.77
N HIS A 435 16.41 6.09 17.33
CA HIS A 435 17.84 5.83 17.24
C HIS A 435 18.47 6.58 16.05
N PRO A 436 19.53 7.39 16.26
CA PRO A 436 20.09 8.27 15.22
C PRO A 436 20.76 7.50 14.06
N ALA A 437 21.26 6.28 14.32
CA ALA A 437 21.89 5.43 13.29
C ALA A 437 21.08 5.32 11.99
N PHE A 438 19.75 5.24 12.09
CA PHE A 438 18.87 5.08 10.92
C PHE A 438 18.82 6.31 10.00
N ASN A 439 19.44 7.44 10.38
CA ASN A 439 19.63 8.61 9.52
C ASN A 439 21.02 8.65 8.85
N GLY A 440 21.81 7.59 8.99
CA GLY A 440 23.15 7.48 8.44
C GLY A 440 23.24 6.55 7.22
N ASN A 441 24.31 5.78 7.17
CA ASN A 441 24.62 4.92 6.04
C ASN A 441 24.20 3.48 6.33
N PHE A 442 23.47 2.89 5.40
CA PHE A 442 23.12 1.47 5.42
C PHE A 442 24.22 0.61 4.80
N THR A 443 24.53 -0.51 5.44
CA THR A 443 25.41 -1.56 4.91
C THR A 443 24.72 -2.91 5.02
N LEU A 444 24.62 -3.61 3.88
CA LEU A 444 24.31 -5.04 3.86
C LEU A 444 25.61 -5.81 4.10
N GLN A 445 25.67 -6.62 5.15
CA GLN A 445 26.86 -7.38 5.52
C GLN A 445 27.05 -8.57 4.59
N ASP A 446 28.30 -8.90 4.28
CA ASP A 446 28.65 -10.11 3.55
C ASP A 446 28.55 -11.32 4.49
N THR A 447 27.52 -12.13 4.30
CA THR A 447 27.16 -13.28 5.13
C THR A 447 26.66 -14.43 4.28
N GLU A 448 26.71 -15.65 4.83
CA GLU A 448 26.21 -16.88 4.20
C GLU A 448 24.72 -16.78 3.79
N ASP A 449 24.25 -17.71 2.96
CA ASP A 449 22.93 -17.66 2.32
C ASP A 449 21.73 -17.82 3.25
N ASP A 450 21.93 -18.33 4.45
CA ASP A 450 20.98 -18.44 5.55
C ASP A 450 21.08 -17.31 6.56
N LEU A 451 22.11 -16.48 6.46
CA LEU A 451 22.36 -15.39 7.39
C LEU A 451 22.06 -14.05 6.73
N LEU A 452 21.27 -13.21 7.40
CA LEU A 452 21.06 -11.81 7.01
C LEU A 452 21.75 -10.91 8.02
N GLY A 453 22.71 -10.10 7.57
CA GLY A 453 23.33 -9.05 8.37
C GLY A 453 23.04 -7.66 7.80
N MET A 454 22.46 -6.78 8.61
CA MET A 454 22.07 -5.42 8.23
C MET A 454 22.62 -4.43 9.27
N ARG A 455 23.25 -3.34 8.81
CA ARG A 455 23.85 -2.36 9.70
C ARG A 455 23.57 -0.93 9.25
N TRP A 456 23.33 -0.06 10.22
CA TRP A 456 23.26 1.38 10.06
C TRP A 456 24.32 2.06 10.91
N ASP A 457 25.00 3.06 10.34
CA ASP A 457 26.04 3.85 11.01
C ASP A 457 25.79 5.35 10.81
N TYR A 458 25.74 6.12 11.89
CA TYR A 458 25.65 7.59 11.87
C TYR A 458 26.56 8.21 12.94
N ALA A 459 27.65 8.84 12.50
CA ALA A 459 28.72 9.31 13.40
C ALA A 459 29.21 8.16 14.31
N ASP A 460 29.15 8.33 15.64
CA ASP A 460 29.57 7.33 16.63
C ASP A 460 28.46 6.33 17.02
N GLU A 461 27.24 6.51 16.48
CA GLU A 461 26.06 5.70 16.77
C GLU A 461 25.86 4.66 15.67
N TRP A 462 25.51 3.43 16.04
CA TRP A 462 25.26 2.36 15.07
C TRP A 462 24.16 1.43 15.56
N ALA A 463 23.50 0.73 14.64
CA ALA A 463 22.56 -0.34 14.94
C ALA A 463 22.80 -1.50 13.97
N GLN A 464 22.83 -2.73 14.48
CA GLN A 464 23.09 -3.95 13.71
C GLN A 464 22.02 -4.99 14.02
N LEU A 465 21.52 -5.63 12.96
CA LEU A 465 20.63 -6.77 13.02
C LEU A 465 21.29 -7.94 12.29
N ARG A 466 21.38 -9.09 12.96
CA ARG A 466 21.79 -10.37 12.36
C ARG A 466 20.70 -11.40 12.61
N ILE A 467 20.30 -12.14 11.59
CA ILE A 467 19.30 -13.21 11.68
C ILE A 467 19.86 -14.45 10.99
N ASP A 468 19.78 -15.58 11.67
CA ASP A 468 20.02 -16.91 11.11
C ASP A 468 18.67 -17.58 10.84
N PHE A 469 18.36 -17.84 9.57
CA PHE A 469 17.09 -18.43 9.17
C PHE A 469 17.03 -19.96 9.31
N ARG A 470 18.16 -20.67 9.45
CA ARG A 470 18.16 -22.13 9.69
C ARG A 470 17.77 -22.43 11.13
N ASP A 471 18.43 -21.76 12.07
CA ASP A 471 18.21 -21.96 13.50
C ASP A 471 17.16 -20.98 14.07
N VAL A 472 16.74 -19.99 13.26
CA VAL A 472 15.82 -18.91 13.62
C VAL A 472 16.28 -18.15 14.86
N THR A 473 17.58 -17.88 14.92
CA THR A 473 18.22 -17.07 15.96
C THR A 473 18.50 -15.66 15.45
N TYR A 474 18.71 -14.71 16.37
CA TYR A 474 18.98 -13.33 16.00
C TYR A 474 19.87 -12.63 17.02
N GLU A 475 20.52 -11.57 16.56
CA GLU A 475 21.24 -10.60 17.38
C GLU A 475 20.84 -9.20 16.91
N LEU A 476 20.32 -8.37 17.81
CA LEU A 476 20.14 -6.95 17.57
C LEU A 476 20.96 -6.17 18.61
N SER A 477 22.03 -5.52 18.15
CA SER A 477 22.92 -4.74 19.00
C SER A 477 23.05 -3.32 18.45
N TYR A 478 23.30 -2.35 19.32
CA TYR A 478 23.42 -0.95 18.95
C TYR A 478 24.42 -0.20 19.83
N GLY A 479 25.12 0.76 19.24
CA GLY A 479 25.98 1.70 19.94
C GLY A 479 25.20 2.95 20.31
N ASN A 480 25.25 3.34 21.59
CA ASN A 480 24.65 4.58 22.09
C ASN A 480 25.59 5.25 23.10
N ASN A 481 26.07 6.45 22.77
CA ASN A 481 27.04 7.23 23.54
C ASN A 481 28.30 6.42 23.91
N GLY A 482 28.84 5.67 22.95
CA GLY A 482 30.04 4.84 23.13
C GLY A 482 29.82 3.53 23.90
N GLN A 483 28.59 3.21 24.31
CA GLN A 483 28.25 1.93 24.93
C GLN A 483 27.56 0.99 23.93
N VAL A 484 27.96 -0.28 23.93
CA VAL A 484 27.26 -1.33 23.19
C VAL A 484 26.10 -1.86 24.04
N LYS A 485 24.92 -1.96 23.45
CA LYS A 485 23.71 -2.48 24.09
C LYS A 485 23.05 -3.51 23.19
N ASP A 486 22.47 -4.53 23.81
CA ASP A 486 21.62 -5.49 23.11
C ASP A 486 20.16 -5.06 23.20
N PHE A 487 19.42 -5.26 22.12
CA PHE A 487 17.99 -5.06 22.06
C PHE A 487 17.29 -6.42 21.98
N ALA A 488 16.61 -6.80 23.05
CA ALA A 488 15.71 -7.96 23.01
C ALA A 488 14.49 -7.61 22.15
N VAL A 489 14.45 -8.16 20.93
CA VAL A 489 13.31 -8.07 19.99
C VAL A 489 12.09 -8.74 20.60
N MET A 490 12.28 -9.87 21.28
CA MET A 490 11.28 -10.53 22.12
C MET A 490 11.68 -10.36 23.59
N LYS A 491 11.04 -9.46 24.33
CA LYS A 491 11.23 -9.31 25.78
C LYS A 491 10.04 -9.85 26.56
N HIS A 492 8.87 -9.76 25.96
CA HIS A 492 7.60 -10.14 26.56
C HIS A 492 6.99 -11.36 25.86
N SER A 493 7.21 -11.53 24.56
CA SER A 493 6.69 -12.68 23.81
C SER A 493 7.32 -14.01 24.24
N GLU A 494 6.46 -14.99 24.55
CA GLU A 494 6.85 -16.34 24.96
C GLU A 494 6.57 -17.40 23.89
N ASN A 495 5.73 -17.07 22.89
CA ASN A 495 5.30 -18.02 21.85
C ASN A 495 6.31 -18.07 20.68
N ALA A 496 7.32 -18.93 20.80
CA ALA A 496 8.33 -19.18 19.77
C ALA A 496 8.05 -20.42 18.91
N THR A 497 6.92 -21.10 19.13
CA THR A 497 6.60 -22.35 18.43
C THR A 497 5.96 -22.07 17.07
N SER A 498 6.77 -22.08 16.02
CA SER A 498 6.31 -22.14 14.63
C SER A 498 5.78 -23.52 14.27
N VAL A 499 4.80 -23.60 13.36
CA VAL A 499 4.60 -24.81 12.54
C VAL A 499 5.97 -25.16 11.92
N PRO A 500 6.46 -26.42 12.01
CA PRO A 500 7.75 -26.80 11.45
C PRO A 500 7.87 -26.34 10.00
N TYR A 501 9.00 -25.75 9.64
CA TYR A 501 9.28 -25.26 8.28
C TYR A 501 9.35 -26.38 7.23
N ASN A 502 9.38 -27.64 7.68
CA ASN A 502 9.44 -28.83 6.84
C ASN A 502 8.12 -29.61 6.92
N VAL A 503 7.27 -29.48 5.90
CA VAL A 503 6.37 -30.54 5.41
C VAL A 503 6.48 -30.62 3.89
#